data_AF-A0A7V3SNW6-F1
#
_entry.id   AF-A0A7V3SNW6-F1
#
_cell.length_a   1.000
_cell.length_b   1.000
_cell.length_c   1.000
_cell.angle_alpha   90.00
_cell.angle_beta   90.00
_cell.angle_gamma   90.00
#
_symmetry.space_group_name_H-M   'P 1'
#
loop_
_entity.id
_entity.type
_entity.pdbx_description
1 polymer ?
#
loop_
_entity_poly.entity_id
_entity_poly.type
_entity_poly.pdbx_seq_one_letter_code
_entity_poly.pdbx_strand_id
1 'polypeptide(L)' 'MAFNVKRYLIKVQGGRYYLPVAARLVWFREEHPEWRIETEPLEIDAERGIAIFRARVLDEQG' A
#
# COMPACT_ATOMS: atom_id res chain seq x y z
N MET A 1 1.59 14.06 -15.74
CA MET A 1 0.51 14.70 -14.92
C MET A 1 0.73 14.25 -13.50
N ALA A 2 0.63 15.12 -12.50
CA ALA A 2 0.75 14.71 -11.10
C ALA A 2 -0.48 13.90 -10.66
N PHE A 3 -0.27 12.87 -9.84
CA PHE A 3 -1.32 12.07 -9.25
C PHE A 3 -2.38 12.93 -8.54
N ASN A 4 -3.67 12.76 -8.88
CA ASN A 4 -4.76 13.49 -8.24
C ASN A 4 -5.48 12.60 -7.20
N VAL A 5 -5.03 12.69 -5.95
CA VAL A 5 -5.58 11.95 -4.80
C VAL A 5 -7.10 12.09 -4.67
N LYS A 6 -7.65 13.28 -4.91
CA LYS A 6 -9.08 13.55 -4.72
C LYS A 6 -9.98 12.71 -5.63
N ARG A 7 -9.48 12.27 -6.79
CA ARG A 7 -10.24 11.41 -7.73
C ARG A 7 -10.43 9.99 -7.22
N TYR A 8 -9.62 9.54 -6.27
CA TYR A 8 -9.60 8.16 -5.80
C TYR A 8 -10.10 8.00 -4.36
N LEU A 9 -10.44 9.09 -3.67
CA LEU A 9 -10.99 9.03 -2.31
C LEU A 9 -12.37 8.40 -2.31
N ILE A 10 -12.57 7.40 -1.45
CA ILE A 10 -13.87 6.79 -1.17
C ILE A 10 -14.33 7.16 0.23
N LYS A 11 -15.64 7.15 0.46
CA LYS A 11 -16.21 7.26 1.82
C LYS A 11 -16.29 5.88 2.45
N VAL A 12 -15.80 5.75 3.67
CA VAL A 12 -15.96 4.54 4.49
C VAL A 12 -16.95 4.80 5.64
N GLN A 13 -17.30 3.73 6.37
CA GLN A 13 -18.20 3.82 7.51
C GLN A 13 -17.73 4.89 8.51
N GLY A 14 -18.68 5.67 9.05
CA GLY A 14 -18.38 6.82 9.89
C GLY A 14 -18.01 8.09 9.12
N GLY A 15 -18.23 8.12 7.79
CA GLY A 15 -18.13 9.33 6.97
C GLY A 15 -16.69 9.78 6.66
N ARG A 16 -15.69 8.97 7.02
CA ARG A 16 -14.28 9.27 6.76
C ARG A 16 -13.93 9.02 5.30
N TYR A 17 -13.01 9.80 4.77
CA TYR A 17 -12.42 9.52 3.47
C TYR A 17 -11.25 8.55 3.61
N TYR A 18 -11.15 7.62 2.67
CA TYR A 18 -10.10 6.64 2.60
C TYR A 18 -9.52 6.62 1.19
N LEU A 19 -8.20 6.54 1.08
CA LEU A 19 -7.51 6.34 -0.18
C LEU A 19 -7.21 4.84 -0.35
N PRO A 20 -7.79 4.17 -1.36
CA PRO A 20 -7.55 2.76 -1.62
C PRO A 20 -6.07 2.43 -1.78
N VAL A 21 -5.67 1.23 -1.34
CA VAL A 21 -4.27 0.75 -1.44
C VAL A 21 -3.74 0.87 -2.86
N ALA A 22 -4.50 0.45 -3.88
CA ALA A 22 -4.09 0.54 -5.27
C ALA A 22 -3.76 1.99 -5.69
N ALA A 23 -4.59 2.95 -5.28
CA ALA A 23 -4.35 4.37 -5.56
C ALA A 23 -3.08 4.88 -4.84
N ARG A 24 -2.84 4.45 -3.60
CA ARG A 24 -1.59 4.76 -2.87
C ARG A 24 -0.35 4.19 -3.55
N LEU A 25 -0.44 2.99 -4.12
CA LEU A 25 0.67 2.37 -4.84
C LEU A 25 0.99 3.08 -6.16
N VAL A 26 -0.02 3.54 -6.88
CA VAL A 26 0.18 4.36 -8.10
C VAL A 26 0.84 5.68 -7.71
N TRP A 27 0.30 6.37 -6.70
CA TRP A 27 0.85 7.63 -6.22
C TRP A 27 2.31 7.48 -5.77
N PHE A 28 2.60 6.45 -4.98
CA PHE A 28 3.95 6.12 -4.52
C PHE A 28 4.93 5.94 -5.68
N ARG A 29 4.55 5.18 -6.72
CA ARG A 29 5.40 4.94 -7.89
C ARG A 29 5.56 6.16 -8.79
N GLU A 30 4.60 7.09 -8.78
CA GLU A 30 4.74 8.37 -9.49
C GLU A 30 5.71 9.31 -8.77
N GLU A 31 5.66 9.39 -7.43
CA GLU A 31 6.57 10.26 -6.65
C GLU A 31 7.97 9.68 -6.50
N HIS A 32 8.08 8.36 -6.39
CA HIS A 32 9.32 7.65 -6.12
C HIS A 32 9.46 6.43 -7.05
N PRO A 33 9.76 6.65 -8.34
CA PRO A 33 9.76 5.58 -9.35
C PRO A 33 10.80 4.47 -9.08
N GLU A 34 11.92 4.82 -8.44
CA GLU A 34 13.01 3.88 -8.15
C GLU A 34 12.86 3.20 -6.77
N TRP A 35 11.93 3.66 -5.93
CA TRP A 35 11.68 3.05 -4.63
C TRP A 35 10.93 1.73 -4.78
N ARG A 36 11.19 0.78 -3.88
CA ARG A 36 10.62 -0.56 -3.93
C ARG A 36 9.79 -0.85 -2.68
N ILE A 37 8.78 -1.67 -2.86
CA ILE A 37 8.04 -2.29 -1.75
C ILE A 37 8.25 -3.78 -1.88
N GLU A 38 8.95 -4.36 -0.92
CA GLU A 38 9.18 -5.79 -0.84
C GLU A 38 8.29 -6.38 0.25
N THR A 39 7.65 -7.51 -0.04
CA THR A 39 6.79 -8.21 0.91
C THR A 39 7.20 -9.64 1.06
N GLU A 40 7.30 -10.12 2.30
CA GLU A 40 7.61 -11.51 2.62
C GLU A 40 6.61 -12.06 3.64
N PRO A 41 6.19 -13.34 3.53
CA PRO A 41 5.45 -13.98 4.60
C PRO A 41 6.37 -14.20 5.81
N LEU A 42 5.89 -13.87 7.00
CA LEU A 42 6.54 -14.22 8.27
C LEU A 42 5.94 -15.47 8.88
N GLU A 43 4.61 -15.61 8.78
CA GLU A 43 3.87 -16.73 9.33
C GLU A 43 2.63 -16.98 8.47
N ILE A 44 2.34 -18.24 8.18
CA ILE A 44 1.08 -18.66 7.56
C ILE A 44 0.57 -19.81 8.41
N ASP A 45 -0.46 -19.55 9.20
CA ASP A 45 -1.09 -20.53 10.08
C ASP A 45 -2.51 -20.79 9.57
N ALA A 46 -2.65 -21.89 8.81
CA ALA A 46 -3.92 -22.29 8.22
C ALA A 46 -4.92 -22.81 9.25
N GLU A 47 -4.44 -23.39 10.36
CA GLU A 47 -5.30 -23.92 11.42
C GLU A 47 -5.99 -22.78 12.19
N ARG A 48 -5.24 -21.71 12.47
CA ARG A 48 -5.75 -20.49 13.11
C ARG A 48 -6.38 -19.52 12.11
N GLY A 49 -6.20 -19.75 10.81
CA GLY A 49 -6.74 -18.92 9.74
C GLY A 49 -6.09 -17.54 9.64
N ILE A 50 -4.80 -17.43 9.98
CA ILE A 50 -4.06 -16.17 9.98
C ILE A 50 -2.83 -16.24 9.07
N ALA A 51 -2.46 -15.09 8.51
CA ALA A 51 -1.19 -14.93 7.81
C ALA A 51 -0.58 -13.56 8.15
N ILE A 52 0.69 -13.56 8.49
CA ILE A 52 1.48 -12.38 8.86
C ILE A 52 2.48 -12.14 7.75
N PHE A 53 2.49 -10.92 7.21
CA PHE A 53 3.45 -10.48 6.20
C PHE A 53 4.24 -9.29 6.72
N ARG A 54 5.52 -9.23 6.35
CA ARG A 54 6.35 -8.04 6.51
C ARG A 54 6.39 -7.31 5.17
N ALA A 55 6.28 -5.98 5.23
CA ALA A 55 6.59 -5.11 4.11
C ALA A 55 7.82 -4.26 4.45
N ARG A 56 8.74 -4.11 3.50
CA ARG A 56 9.86 -3.17 3.54
C ARG A 56 9.67 -2.16 2.42
N VAL A 57 9.77 -0.88 2.76
CA VAL A 57 9.83 0.19 1.77
C VAL A 57 11.30 0.58 1.67
N LEU A 58 11.86 0.41 0.48
CA LEU A 58 13.26 0.65 0.16
C LEU A 58 13.33 1.90 -0.71
N ASP A 59 14.29 2.76 -0.43
CA ASP A 59 14.56 3.88 -1.31
C ASP A 59 15.42 3.45 -2.52
N GLU A 60 15.94 4.40 -3.27
CA GLU A 60 16.79 4.13 -4.44
C GLU A 60 18.10 3.41 -4.09
N GLN A 61 18.55 3.48 -2.84
CA GLN A 61 19.81 2.89 -2.35
C GLN A 61 19.60 1.50 -1.75
N GLY A 62 18.36 1.14 -1.40
CA GLY A 62 17.99 -0.14 -0.78
C GLY A 62 17.64 0.03 0.69
#